data_AF-A0A8T4I373-F1
#
_entry.id   AF-A0A8T4I373-F1
#
_cell.length_a   1.000
_cell.length_b   1.000
_cell.length_c   1.000
_cell.angle_alpha   90.00
_cell.angle_beta   90.00
_cell.angle_gamma   90.00
#
_symmetry.space_group_name_H-M   'P 1'
#
loop_
_entity.id
_entity.type
_entity.pdbx_description
1 polymer ?
#
loop_
_entity_poly.entity_id
_entity_poly.type
_entity_poly.pdbx_seq_one_letter_code
_entity_poly.pdbx_strand_id
1 'polypeptide(L)' 'AHLTNTIVHEVLHALGLDHPNTDLDGDGTVEPDECVQTSYGNKPIMCSPNGGYQTSNMGKLVGFDVNGVKALLA' A
#
# COMPACT_ATOMS: atom_id res chain seq x y z
N ALA A 1 15.12 7.53 2.34
CA ALA A 1 14.08 6.49 2.27
C ALA A 1 12.69 7.10 2.04
N HIS A 2 12.26 8.05 2.88
CA HIS A 2 10.91 8.63 2.81
C HIS A 2 10.52 9.24 1.44
N LEU A 3 11.42 10.02 0.82
CA LEU A 3 11.17 10.61 -0.50
C LEU A 3 10.98 9.56 -1.60
N THR A 4 11.79 8.50 -1.60
CA THR A 4 11.66 7.40 -2.56
C THR A 4 10.31 6.70 -2.42
N ASN A 5 9.87 6.46 -1.18
CA ASN A 5 8.56 5.88 -0.93
C ASN A 5 7.44 6.78 -1.47
N THR A 6 7.50 8.08 -1.21
CA THR A 6 6.54 9.06 -1.72
C THR A 6 6.49 9.08 -3.24
N ILE A 7 7.65 9.15 -3.91
CA ILE A 7 7.67 9.15 -5.37
C ILE A 7 7.01 7.88 -5.92
N VAL A 8 7.31 6.70 -5.36
CA VAL A 8 6.68 5.46 -5.80
C VAL A 8 5.18 5.45 -5.51
N HIS A 9 4.76 5.89 -4.32
CA HIS A 9 3.35 5.99 -3.93
C HIS A 9 2.54 6.87 -4.89
N GLU A 10 3.02 8.08 -5.16
CA GLU A 10 2.32 9.02 -6.04
C GLU A 10 2.33 8.56 -7.51
N VAL A 11 3.39 7.88 -7.96
CA VAL A 11 3.41 7.28 -9.30
C VAL A 11 2.39 6.15 -9.40
N LEU A 12 2.21 5.32 -8.36
CA LEU A 12 1.19 4.28 -8.37
C LEU A 12 -0.23 4.85 -8.36
N HIS A 13 -0.48 5.96 -7.65
CA HIS A 13 -1.71 6.74 -7.81
C HIS A 13 -1.90 7.20 -9.26
N ALA A 14 -0.86 7.78 -9.88
CA ALA A 14 -0.94 8.23 -11.27
C ALA A 14 -1.21 7.09 -12.27
N LEU A 15 -0.82 5.86 -11.94
CA LEU A 15 -1.16 4.67 -12.74
C LEU A 15 -2.58 4.16 -12.48
N GLY A 16 -3.24 4.59 -11.40
CA GLY A 16 -4.64 4.27 -11.09
C GLY A 16 -4.86 3.39 -9.86
N LEU A 17 -3.87 3.23 -8.98
CA LEU A 17 -4.07 2.54 -7.70
C LEU A 17 -4.59 3.50 -6.63
N ASP A 18 -5.58 3.05 -5.87
CA ASP A 18 -6.06 3.72 -4.66
C ASP A 18 -5.44 3.13 -3.38
N HIS A 19 -5.67 3.79 -2.25
CA HIS A 19 -5.30 3.26 -0.94
C HIS A 19 -6.08 1.96 -0.66
N PRO A 20 -5.42 0.85 -0.30
CA PRO A 20 -6.07 -0.43 -0.05
C PRO A 20 -6.59 -0.55 1.39
N ASN A 21 -6.82 0.57 2.08
CA ASN A 21 -7.34 0.57 3.44
C ASN A 21 -8.76 -0.02 3.44
N THR A 22 -9.03 -0.90 4.40
CA THR A 22 -10.34 -1.54 4.55
C THR A 22 -10.55 -1.88 6.02
N ASP A 23 -11.82 -1.91 6.44
CA ASP A 23 -12.23 -2.37 7.76
C ASP A 23 -11.93 -3.87 7.88
N LEU A 24 -10.82 -4.19 8.54
CA LEU A 24 -10.27 -5.52 8.77
C LEU A 24 -10.72 -6.08 10.13
N ASP A 25 -11.03 -5.24 11.10
CA ASP A 25 -11.48 -5.69 12.43
C ASP A 25 -13.01 -5.76 12.58
N GLY A 26 -13.74 -5.20 11.63
CA GLY A 26 -15.19 -5.30 11.50
C GLY A 26 -15.96 -4.31 12.38
N ASP A 27 -15.34 -3.22 12.82
CA ASP A 27 -15.96 -2.23 13.71
C ASP A 27 -16.84 -1.20 12.97
N GLY A 28 -16.84 -1.23 11.64
CA GLY A 28 -17.59 -0.33 10.77
C GLY A 28 -16.84 0.94 10.35
N THR A 29 -15.57 1.08 10.72
CA THR A 29 -14.70 2.20 10.40
C THR A 29 -13.48 1.71 9.62
N VAL A 30 -13.01 2.49 8.65
CA VAL A 30 -11.71 2.25 8.02
C VAL A 30 -10.68 3.14 8.71
N GLU A 31 -9.80 2.54 9.50
CA GLU A 31 -8.80 3.24 10.28
C GLU A 31 -7.49 3.51 9.50
N PRO A 32 -6.69 4.50 9.94
CA PRO A 32 -5.32 4.67 9.48
C PRO A 32 -4.51 3.37 9.63
N ASP A 33 -3.69 3.07 8.62
CA ASP A 33 -2.86 1.87 8.53
C ASP A 33 -3.65 0.55 8.49
N GLU A 34 -4.97 0.57 8.42
CA GLU A 34 -5.80 -0.62 8.37
C GLU A 34 -5.80 -1.25 6.97
N CYS A 35 -4.72 -1.99 6.69
CA CYS A 35 -4.49 -2.58 5.39
C CYS A 35 -4.03 -4.03 5.52
N VAL A 36 -4.26 -4.79 4.46
CA VAL A 36 -3.66 -6.11 4.28
C VAL A 36 -2.13 -6.05 4.48
N GLN A 37 -1.58 -7.14 5.00
CA GLN A 37 -0.15 -7.27 5.25
C GLN A 37 0.36 -8.63 4.78
N THR A 38 1.62 -8.67 4.35
CA THR A 38 2.30 -9.92 3.99
C THR A 38 2.53 -10.78 5.23
N SER A 39 2.88 -12.06 5.05
CA SER A 39 3.27 -12.95 6.16
C SER A 39 4.49 -12.46 6.96
N TYR A 40 5.25 -11.52 6.41
CA TYR A 40 6.39 -10.87 7.05
C TYR A 40 6.04 -9.54 7.74
N GLY A 41 4.75 -9.18 7.80
CA GLY A 41 4.28 -7.93 8.42
C GLY A 41 4.42 -6.68 7.55
N ASN A 42 4.86 -6.81 6.29
CA ASN A 42 4.96 -5.65 5.40
C ASN A 42 3.61 -5.24 4.84
N LYS A 43 3.33 -3.94 4.85
CA LYS A 43 2.13 -3.34 4.25
C LYS A 43 2.42 -2.84 2.82
N PRO A 44 1.40 -2.77 1.95
CA PRO A 44 1.49 -2.14 0.63
C PRO A 44 2.02 -0.71 0.74
N ILE A 45 2.79 -0.25 -0.24
CA ILE A 45 3.26 1.16 -0.26
C ILE A 45 2.10 2.14 -0.37
N MET A 46 0.97 1.68 -0.91
CA MET A 46 -0.29 2.44 -0.99
C MET A 46 -1.08 2.48 0.32
N CYS A 47 -0.67 1.75 1.37
CA CYS A 47 -1.39 1.79 2.65
C CYS A 47 -1.29 3.17 3.30
N SER A 48 -2.44 3.80 3.50
CA SER A 48 -2.56 5.15 4.06
C SER A 48 -2.53 5.13 5.59
N PRO A 49 -1.89 6.12 6.25
CA PRO A 49 -1.22 7.29 5.64
C PRO A 49 0.17 6.98 5.11
N ASN A 50 0.92 6.06 5.72
CA ASN A 50 2.30 5.72 5.31
C ASN A 50 2.67 4.26 5.67
N GLY A 51 1.71 3.34 5.77
CA GLY A 51 1.92 2.01 6.36
C GLY A 51 3.01 1.18 5.67
N GLY A 52 3.13 1.31 4.35
CA GLY A 52 4.20 0.66 3.60
C GLY A 52 5.55 1.36 3.65
N TYR A 53 5.67 2.56 4.22
CA TYR A 53 6.94 3.31 4.17
C TYR A 53 7.97 2.78 5.15
N GLN A 54 7.51 2.29 6.29
CA GLN A 54 8.36 1.74 7.34
C GLN A 54 8.75 0.29 7.06
N THR A 55 7.93 -0.41 6.26
CA THR A 55 8.05 -1.85 6.04
C THR A 55 8.51 -2.21 4.62
N SER A 56 8.23 -1.37 3.62
CA SER A 56 8.82 -1.52 2.29
C SER A 56 10.24 -0.94 2.26
N ASN A 57 11.20 -1.76 1.88
CA ASN A 57 12.61 -1.38 1.74
C ASN A 57 12.79 -0.32 0.64
N MET A 58 12.61 0.96 0.96
CA MET A 58 12.89 2.11 0.09
C MET A 58 12.16 2.07 -1.27
N GLY A 59 10.83 2.03 -1.26
CA GLY A 59 10.00 2.12 -2.46
C GLY A 59 9.74 0.77 -3.12
N LYS A 60 10.13 -0.31 -2.45
CA LYS A 60 9.97 -1.66 -2.99
C LYS A 60 8.52 -2.11 -2.89
N LEU A 61 7.94 -2.45 -4.03
CA LEU A 61 6.60 -3.02 -4.09
C LEU A 61 6.54 -4.38 -3.37
N VAL A 62 5.50 -4.59 -2.57
CA VAL A 62 5.16 -5.91 -2.04
C VAL A 62 4.13 -6.60 -2.94
N GLY A 63 3.82 -7.87 -2.65
CA GLY A 63 2.94 -8.68 -3.50
C GLY A 63 1.59 -8.02 -3.78
N PHE A 64 1.02 -7.31 -2.81
CA PHE A 64 -0.24 -6.58 -2.97
C PHE A 64 -0.13 -5.41 -3.96
N ASP A 65 0.93 -4.60 -3.88
CA ASP A 65 1.16 -3.51 -4.84
C ASP A 65 1.31 -4.07 -6.27
N VAL A 66 2.10 -5.14 -6.43
CA VAL A 66 2.33 -5.79 -7.72
C VAL A 66 1.03 -6.37 -8.29
N ASN A 67 0.19 -6.97 -7.45
CA ASN A 67 -1.10 -7.51 -7.86
C ASN A 67 -2.06 -6.39 -8.30
N GLY A 68 -2.06 -5.24 -7.59
CA GLY A 68 -2.81 -4.06 -7.99
C GLY A 68 -2.41 -3.56 -9.36
N VAL A 69 -1.11 -3.36 -9.61
CA VAL A 69 -0.61 -2.91 -10.94
C VAL A 69 -1.00 -3.91 -12.04
N LYS A 70 -0.90 -5.22 -11.77
CA LYS A 70 -1.31 -6.25 -12.74
C LYS A 70 -2.81 -6.22 -13.04
N ALA A 71 -3.64 -5.90 -12.05
CA ALA A 71 -5.08 -5.84 -12.21
C ALA A 71 -5.52 -4.68 -13.13
N LEU A 72 -4.74 -3.60 -13.23
CA LEU A 72 -5.01 -2.49 -14.15
C LEU A 72 -4.79 -2.84 -15.63
N LEU A 73 -4.06 -3.92 -15.92
CA LEU A 73 -3.74 -4.35 -17.29
C LEU A 73 -4.71 -5.42 -17.83
N ALA A 74 -5.67 -5.85 -17.03
CA ALA A 74 -6.65 -6.89 -17.36
C ALA A 74 -7.96 -6.27 -17.85
#